data_AF-A0A496V2K6-F1
#
_entry.id   AF-A0A496V2K6-F1
#
_cell.length_a   1.000
_cell.length_b   1.000
_cell.length_c   1.000
_cell.angle_alpha   90.00
_cell.angle_beta   90.00
_cell.angle_gamma   90.00
#
_symmetry.space_group_name_H-M   'P 1'
#
loop_
_entity.id
_entity.type
_entity.pdbx_description
1 polymer ?
#
loop_
_entity_poly.entity_id
_entity_poly.type
_entity_poly.pdbx_seq_one_letter_code
_entity_poly.pdbx_strand_id
1 'polypeptide(L)'
;MAFLQRPATAEEMSSAVPLELEKPSYATPWNRYKRWKKTDWKNYNNLRHEVPSPISKPQNVETPIKGNPENGKKLVADRKRGGSCLACHILPEAILPGNVGFDLSMIGAWGRSDERLFNYIYDARQFNPVTVMPPWGAHNIFTKDEIKDIVAYLQTLTKPVNFDLHNDNNPAARHEPTETRDNLDPFENPSMFSVDLGEELFATAGPTGKSCQSCHAQDIPKNKKKFTTWAATMPKFETRLNKIIGIEEFVTRHALATTGAEYLSQSEKNIALAIYLRYLANGQAIAISKSDANTQAAIKRGNALMKRKIGQLNLACLDCHGISANRWIRGQYLASTSGMYDHFPTYRTSRGEIWDIRKRFQWCNVSIRANELPPDAPEYGDLEIYLATLLNLDRILSVPGIRH
;
A
#
# COMPACT_ATOMS: atom_id res chain seq x y z
N MET A 1 -5.69 24.19 49.57
CA MET A 1 -6.58 23.68 48.51
C MET A 1 -6.00 24.10 47.17
N ALA A 2 -5.10 23.30 46.60
CA ALA A 2 -4.52 23.56 45.29
C ALA A 2 -5.36 22.82 44.24
N PHE A 3 -5.89 23.58 43.28
CA PHE A 3 -6.67 23.10 42.16
C PHE A 3 -5.89 22.02 41.40
N LEU A 4 -6.41 20.79 41.42
CA LEU A 4 -6.03 19.74 40.46
C LEU A 4 -6.49 20.21 39.08
N GLN A 5 -5.56 20.69 38.26
CA GLN A 5 -5.77 20.81 36.82
C GLN A 5 -6.10 19.42 36.27
N ARG A 6 -7.34 19.25 35.78
CA ARG A 6 -7.70 18.12 34.92
C ARG A 6 -6.74 18.13 33.72
N PRO A 7 -6.17 16.98 33.32
CA PRO A 7 -5.45 16.92 32.06
C PRO A 7 -6.43 17.26 30.94
N ALA A 8 -6.03 18.14 30.03
CA ALA A 8 -6.80 18.47 28.84
C ALA A 8 -6.96 17.19 28.00
N THR A 9 -8.15 16.59 28.04
CA THR A 9 -8.54 15.52 27.12
C THR A 9 -8.96 16.17 25.80
N ALA A 10 -8.02 16.28 24.87
CA ALA A 10 -8.31 16.51 23.47
C ALA A 10 -7.47 15.53 22.64
N GLU A 11 -8.13 14.54 22.02
CA GLU A 11 -8.26 14.37 20.56
C GLU A 11 -8.95 13.05 20.15
N GLU A 12 -9.45 12.25 21.10
CA GLU A 12 -10.34 11.12 20.78
C GLU A 12 -11.61 11.62 20.08
N MET A 13 -12.17 10.80 19.19
CA MET A 13 -13.50 11.08 18.67
C MET A 13 -14.48 11.15 19.84
N SER A 14 -15.18 12.29 19.97
CA SER A 14 -16.07 12.50 21.12
C SER A 14 -17.10 11.38 21.18
N SER A 15 -17.27 10.79 22.37
CA SER A 15 -18.28 9.77 22.63
C SER A 15 -19.72 10.24 22.32
N ALA A 16 -19.91 11.56 22.23
CA ALA A 16 -21.17 12.19 21.83
C ALA A 16 -21.45 12.10 20.31
N VAL A 17 -20.48 11.75 19.47
CA VAL A 17 -20.72 11.56 18.03
C VAL A 17 -21.43 10.22 17.81
N PRO A 18 -22.65 10.21 17.25
CA PRO A 18 -23.37 8.97 16.99
C PRO A 18 -22.65 8.14 15.93
N LEU A 19 -22.38 6.87 16.22
CA LEU A 19 -21.76 5.91 15.30
C LEU A 19 -22.45 4.55 15.45
N GLU A 20 -22.60 3.83 14.35
CA GLU A 20 -22.89 2.40 14.36
C GLU A 20 -21.62 1.65 14.79
N LEU A 21 -21.71 0.92 15.90
CA LEU A 21 -20.55 0.26 16.53
C LEU A 21 -20.50 -1.24 16.27
N GLU A 22 -21.64 -1.86 15.93
CA GLU A 22 -21.76 -3.32 15.86
C GLU A 22 -21.52 -3.83 14.44
N LYS A 23 -22.09 -3.16 13.44
CA LYS A 23 -21.97 -3.60 12.06
C LYS A 23 -20.57 -3.34 11.48
N PRO A 24 -20.05 -4.26 10.65
CA PRO A 24 -18.83 -4.02 9.88
C PRO A 24 -19.04 -2.89 8.88
N SER A 25 -17.97 -2.18 8.51
CA SER A 25 -18.08 -1.09 7.53
C SER A 25 -18.18 -1.57 6.07
N TYR A 26 -18.25 -2.87 5.83
CA TYR A 26 -18.12 -3.50 4.52
C TYR A 26 -19.13 -4.65 4.35
N ALA A 27 -19.37 -5.05 3.10
CA ALA A 27 -20.26 -6.15 2.78
C ALA A 27 -19.72 -7.48 3.34
N THR A 28 -20.54 -8.21 4.10
CA THR A 28 -20.15 -9.48 4.73
C THR A 28 -20.72 -10.68 3.96
N PRO A 29 -19.91 -11.69 3.61
CA PRO A 29 -18.46 -11.80 3.84
C PRO A 29 -17.66 -10.84 2.97
N TRP A 30 -16.54 -10.33 3.49
CA TRP A 30 -15.68 -9.41 2.75
C TRP A 30 -15.22 -10.03 1.43
N ASN A 31 -15.39 -9.29 0.35
CA ASN A 31 -14.82 -9.61 -0.95
C ASN A 31 -14.49 -8.32 -1.70
N ARG A 32 -13.32 -8.28 -2.34
CA ARG A 32 -12.84 -7.08 -3.05
C ARG A 32 -13.72 -6.73 -4.24
N TYR A 33 -14.00 -7.71 -5.10
CA TYR A 33 -14.88 -7.58 -6.27
C TYR A 33 -15.76 -8.82 -6.39
N LYS A 34 -16.95 -8.69 -6.98
CA LYS A 34 -17.94 -9.78 -7.13
C LYS A 34 -17.35 -11.09 -7.70
N ARG A 35 -16.37 -11.01 -8.61
CA ARG A 35 -15.70 -12.15 -9.24
C ARG A 35 -14.23 -12.34 -8.83
N TRP A 36 -13.81 -11.73 -7.72
CA TRP A 36 -12.44 -11.86 -7.23
C TRP A 36 -12.18 -13.29 -6.73
N LYS A 37 -11.25 -13.99 -7.38
CA LYS A 37 -10.81 -15.31 -6.91
C LYS A 37 -9.89 -15.11 -5.71
N LYS A 38 -10.39 -15.46 -4.52
CA LYS A 38 -9.58 -15.42 -3.31
C LYS A 38 -8.40 -16.38 -3.47
N THR A 39 -7.20 -15.87 -3.25
CA THR A 39 -6.00 -16.69 -3.03
C THR A 39 -5.84 -16.86 -1.52
N ASP A 40 -5.28 -17.99 -1.10
CA ASP A 40 -5.03 -18.25 0.31
C ASP A 40 -3.55 -18.43 0.58
N TRP A 41 -2.99 -17.47 1.32
CA TRP A 41 -1.61 -17.42 1.75
C TRP A 41 -1.47 -17.66 3.26
N LYS A 42 -2.36 -18.45 3.87
CA LYS A 42 -2.38 -18.72 5.34
C LYS A 42 -1.07 -19.23 5.93
N ASN A 43 -0.21 -19.83 5.12
CA ASN A 43 1.10 -20.34 5.56
C ASN A 43 2.17 -19.24 5.63
N TYR A 44 1.82 -17.99 5.31
CA TYR A 44 2.72 -16.84 5.34
C TYR A 44 2.13 -15.72 6.18
N ASN A 45 3.02 -14.85 6.67
CA ASN A 45 2.65 -13.64 7.38
C ASN A 45 1.64 -12.81 6.59
N ASN A 46 0.67 -12.25 7.29
CA ASN A 46 -0.07 -11.08 6.83
C ASN A 46 0.01 -9.98 7.88
N LEU A 47 -0.71 -8.88 7.70
CA LEU A 47 -0.64 -7.75 8.63
C LEU A 47 -1.19 -8.08 10.03
N ARG A 48 -2.04 -9.10 10.17
CA ARG A 48 -2.68 -9.51 11.43
C ARG A 48 -1.99 -10.70 12.11
N HIS A 49 -1.57 -11.69 11.33
CA HIS A 49 -1.07 -12.97 11.82
C HIS A 49 0.39 -13.18 11.42
N GLU A 50 1.22 -13.60 12.38
CA GLU A 50 2.60 -14.04 12.16
C GLU A 50 2.63 -15.56 12.07
N VAL A 51 3.25 -16.04 10.99
CA VAL A 51 3.69 -17.40 10.80
C VAL A 51 5.23 -17.38 10.84
N PRO A 52 5.87 -18.09 11.79
CA PRO A 52 7.31 -18.17 11.83
C PRO A 52 7.90 -18.60 10.48
N SER A 53 8.77 -17.77 9.91
CA SER A 53 9.54 -18.10 8.70
C SER A 53 11.03 -18.08 9.07
N PRO A 54 11.57 -19.20 9.60
CA PRO A 54 12.98 -19.28 9.93
C PRO A 54 13.83 -19.18 8.67
N ILE A 55 15.03 -18.61 8.82
CA ILE A 55 16.05 -18.62 7.78
C ILE A 55 16.45 -20.08 7.56
N SER A 56 16.44 -20.54 6.30
CA SER A 56 16.79 -21.90 5.97
C SER A 56 18.29 -22.16 6.20
N LYS A 57 18.64 -23.43 6.46
CA LYS A 57 20.05 -23.85 6.48
C LYS A 57 20.60 -23.89 5.04
N PRO A 58 21.93 -23.77 4.86
CA PRO A 58 22.56 -24.03 3.57
C PRO A 58 22.16 -25.40 3.04
N GLN A 59 21.79 -25.44 1.77
CA GLN A 59 21.46 -26.65 1.04
C GLN A 59 22.74 -27.22 0.45
N ASN A 60 22.97 -28.51 0.71
CA ASN A 60 24.01 -29.26 0.02
C ASN A 60 23.56 -29.54 -1.42
N VAL A 61 24.39 -29.19 -2.39
CA VAL A 61 24.13 -29.38 -3.82
C VAL A 61 25.39 -29.90 -4.50
N GLU A 62 25.21 -30.83 -5.44
CA GLU A 62 26.31 -31.35 -6.24
C GLU A 62 26.94 -30.22 -7.06
N THR A 63 28.28 -30.18 -7.07
CA THR A 63 29.06 -29.22 -7.85
C THR A 63 29.98 -29.99 -8.83
N PRO A 64 30.08 -29.56 -10.11
CA PRO A 64 29.36 -28.44 -10.73
C PRO A 64 27.86 -28.75 -10.86
N ILE A 65 27.02 -27.72 -10.76
CA ILE A 65 25.57 -27.88 -10.88
C ILE A 65 25.21 -28.33 -12.30
N LYS A 66 24.48 -29.44 -12.41
CA LYS A 66 23.89 -29.92 -13.66
C LYS A 66 22.46 -29.38 -13.79
N GLY A 67 22.31 -28.22 -14.43
CA GLY A 67 21.02 -27.60 -14.76
C GLY A 67 20.89 -27.29 -16.25
N ASN A 68 19.70 -26.90 -16.70
CA ASN A 68 19.38 -26.49 -18.06
C ASN A 68 19.32 -24.94 -18.17
N PRO A 69 20.32 -24.29 -18.79
CA PRO A 69 20.36 -22.83 -18.95
C PRO A 69 19.16 -22.23 -19.70
N GLU A 70 18.62 -22.92 -20.71
CA GLU A 70 17.46 -22.45 -21.46
C GLU A 70 16.19 -22.45 -20.61
N ASN A 71 16.07 -23.43 -19.70
CA ASN A 71 14.98 -23.42 -18.73
C ASN A 71 15.20 -22.33 -17.67
N GLY A 72 16.44 -22.17 -17.18
CA GLY A 72 16.82 -21.10 -16.26
C GLY A 72 16.47 -19.71 -16.79
N LYS A 73 16.77 -19.43 -18.06
CA LYS A 73 16.41 -18.19 -18.75
C LYS A 73 14.90 -17.92 -18.74
N LYS A 74 14.07 -18.95 -18.96
CA LYS A 74 12.61 -18.85 -18.89
C LYS A 74 12.13 -18.58 -17.46
N LEU A 75 12.70 -19.28 -16.49
CA LEU A 75 12.35 -19.14 -15.07
C LEU A 75 12.65 -17.74 -14.53
N VAL A 76 13.81 -17.15 -14.85
CA VAL A 76 14.14 -15.79 -14.41
C VAL A 76 13.21 -14.73 -15.01
N ALA A 77 12.58 -15.01 -16.14
CA ALA A 77 11.64 -14.15 -16.82
C ALA A 77 10.16 -14.38 -16.42
N ASP A 78 9.85 -15.49 -15.74
CA ASP A 78 8.48 -15.88 -15.40
C ASP A 78 7.82 -14.91 -14.42
N ARG A 79 6.77 -14.24 -14.86
CA ARG A 79 6.00 -13.27 -14.06
C ARG A 79 4.89 -13.92 -13.25
N LYS A 80 4.54 -15.18 -13.53
CA LYS A 80 3.39 -15.86 -12.90
C LYS A 80 3.68 -16.30 -11.47
N ARG A 81 4.95 -16.32 -11.04
CA ARG A 81 5.40 -16.78 -9.71
C ARG A 81 5.51 -15.70 -8.64
N GLY A 82 4.73 -14.62 -8.77
CA GLY A 82 4.74 -13.48 -7.84
C GLY A 82 5.72 -12.38 -8.24
N GLY A 83 6.42 -12.57 -9.36
CA GLY A 83 7.41 -11.64 -9.88
C GLY A 83 8.51 -12.44 -10.58
N SER A 84 9.16 -11.81 -11.55
CA SER A 84 10.32 -12.36 -12.25
C SER A 84 11.62 -11.81 -11.64
N CYS A 85 12.76 -12.47 -11.79
CA CYS A 85 14.05 -11.87 -11.43
C CYS A 85 14.29 -10.53 -12.15
N LEU A 86 13.80 -10.41 -13.40
CA LEU A 86 13.80 -9.18 -14.21
C LEU A 86 13.02 -8.01 -13.56
N ALA A 87 12.19 -8.29 -12.55
CA ALA A 87 11.50 -7.25 -11.81
C ALA A 87 12.48 -6.36 -11.05
N CYS A 88 13.56 -6.94 -10.53
CA CYS A 88 14.54 -6.25 -9.71
C CYS A 88 15.89 -6.13 -10.39
N HIS A 89 16.28 -7.10 -11.21
CA HIS A 89 17.61 -7.22 -11.78
C HIS A 89 17.64 -6.90 -13.28
N ILE A 90 18.79 -6.40 -13.71
CA ILE A 90 19.16 -6.29 -15.13
C ILE A 90 19.74 -7.64 -15.56
N LEU A 91 19.22 -8.17 -16.67
CA LEU A 91 19.61 -9.42 -17.31
C LEU A 91 19.48 -9.24 -18.84
N PRO A 92 20.17 -10.04 -19.65
CA PRO A 92 20.05 -9.97 -21.11
C PRO A 92 18.60 -10.14 -21.58
N GLU A 93 18.24 -9.43 -22.66
CA GLU A 93 16.92 -9.48 -23.33
C GLU A 93 15.75 -9.06 -22.42
N ALA A 94 16.02 -8.44 -21.27
CA ALA A 94 14.98 -7.94 -20.38
C ALA A 94 14.29 -6.72 -20.99
N ILE A 95 12.96 -6.79 -21.14
CA ILE A 95 12.13 -5.64 -21.46
C ILE A 95 11.75 -4.93 -20.17
N LEU A 96 12.06 -3.63 -20.10
CA LEU A 96 11.85 -2.77 -18.94
C LEU A 96 12.34 -3.45 -17.63
N PRO A 97 13.63 -3.79 -17.48
CA PRO A 97 14.14 -4.37 -16.23
C PRO A 97 14.04 -3.40 -15.07
N GLY A 98 14.04 -3.90 -13.84
CA GLY A 98 14.25 -3.07 -12.65
C GLY A 98 15.73 -2.79 -12.38
N ASN A 99 15.99 -1.91 -11.41
CA ASN A 99 17.32 -1.63 -10.87
C ASN A 99 17.35 -1.64 -9.33
N VAL A 100 16.37 -2.30 -8.70
CA VAL A 100 16.36 -2.54 -7.25
C VAL A 100 17.49 -3.48 -6.85
N GLY A 101 17.60 -4.59 -7.59
CA GLY A 101 18.73 -5.51 -7.55
C GLY A 101 19.84 -5.02 -8.47
N PHE A 102 21.06 -5.51 -8.21
CA PHE A 102 22.22 -5.21 -9.04
C PHE A 102 22.12 -5.89 -10.42
N ASP A 103 22.93 -5.41 -11.36
CA ASP A 103 23.06 -6.00 -12.70
C ASP A 103 23.68 -7.40 -12.63
N LEU A 104 22.98 -8.39 -13.19
CA LEU A 104 23.36 -9.79 -13.21
C LEU A 104 23.99 -10.23 -14.54
N SER A 105 24.12 -9.34 -15.53
CA SER A 105 24.56 -9.73 -16.87
C SER A 105 25.99 -10.30 -16.93
N MET A 106 26.81 -10.01 -15.92
CA MET A 106 28.19 -10.50 -15.82
C MET A 106 28.41 -11.45 -14.63
N ILE A 107 27.35 -11.95 -13.99
CA ILE A 107 27.50 -12.73 -12.75
C ILE A 107 28.34 -14.00 -12.91
N GLY A 108 28.32 -14.64 -14.08
CA GLY A 108 29.16 -15.81 -14.39
C GLY A 108 30.65 -15.47 -14.45
N ALA A 109 31.00 -14.21 -14.75
CA ALA A 109 32.40 -13.74 -14.73
C ALA A 109 32.92 -13.40 -13.32
N TRP A 110 32.05 -13.38 -12.30
CA TRP A 110 32.44 -12.97 -10.94
C TRP A 110 33.13 -14.07 -10.11
N GLY A 111 33.29 -15.28 -10.65
CA GLY A 111 33.96 -16.39 -9.98
C GLY A 111 33.23 -16.91 -8.73
N ARG A 112 31.90 -16.75 -8.67
CA ARG A 112 31.09 -17.31 -7.57
C ARG A 112 30.87 -18.80 -7.80
N SER A 113 31.00 -19.61 -6.75
CA SER A 113 30.70 -21.04 -6.84
C SER A 113 29.21 -21.28 -7.08
N ASP A 114 28.88 -22.38 -7.76
CA ASP A 114 27.51 -22.80 -8.02
C ASP A 114 26.71 -22.96 -6.72
N GLU A 115 27.33 -23.54 -5.69
CA GLU A 115 26.73 -23.68 -4.36
C GLU A 115 26.40 -22.32 -3.73
N ARG A 116 27.26 -21.32 -3.90
CA ARG A 116 27.02 -19.98 -3.37
C ARG A 116 25.85 -19.31 -4.08
N LEU A 117 25.79 -19.39 -5.41
CA LEU A 117 24.68 -18.83 -6.19
C LEU A 117 23.36 -19.55 -5.86
N PHE A 118 23.39 -20.88 -5.78
CA PHE A 118 22.24 -21.70 -5.41
C PHE A 118 21.68 -21.28 -4.05
N ASN A 119 22.53 -21.23 -3.03
CA ASN A 119 22.08 -20.91 -1.68
C ASN A 119 21.57 -19.46 -1.55
N TYR A 120 22.16 -18.52 -2.31
CA TYR A 120 21.67 -17.14 -2.32
C TYR A 120 20.28 -17.03 -2.95
N ILE A 121 20.01 -17.76 -4.04
CA ILE A 121 18.67 -17.81 -4.65
C ILE A 121 17.70 -18.58 -3.75
N TYR A 122 18.13 -19.68 -3.13
CA TYR A 122 17.30 -20.50 -2.26
C TYR A 122 16.78 -19.69 -1.08
N ASP A 123 17.67 -18.97 -0.38
CA ASP A 123 17.30 -18.07 0.71
C ASP A 123 18.42 -17.05 0.97
N ALA A 124 18.30 -15.86 0.39
CA ALA A 124 19.26 -14.78 0.54
C ALA A 124 19.42 -14.29 2.00
N ARG A 125 18.44 -14.57 2.87
CA ARG A 125 18.47 -14.16 4.28
C ARG A 125 19.61 -14.81 5.06
N GLN A 126 20.11 -15.96 4.57
CA GLN A 126 21.31 -16.63 5.11
C GLN A 126 22.57 -15.74 5.05
N PHE A 127 22.62 -14.84 4.07
CA PHE A 127 23.78 -13.98 3.82
C PHE A 127 23.51 -12.52 4.16
N ASN A 128 22.27 -12.08 4.02
CA ASN A 128 21.81 -10.75 4.36
C ASN A 128 20.40 -10.83 4.96
N PRO A 129 20.27 -10.81 6.31
CA PRO A 129 18.98 -10.90 6.98
C PRO A 129 17.98 -9.77 6.63
N VAL A 130 18.48 -8.61 6.18
CA VAL A 130 17.66 -7.45 5.78
C VAL A 130 17.45 -7.35 4.27
N THR A 131 17.73 -8.43 3.52
CA THR A 131 17.53 -8.47 2.07
C THR A 131 16.08 -8.19 1.65
N VAL A 132 15.94 -7.61 0.46
CA VAL A 132 14.66 -7.48 -0.27
C VAL A 132 14.47 -8.57 -1.32
N MET A 133 15.44 -9.49 -1.46
CA MET A 133 15.32 -10.64 -2.35
C MET A 133 14.38 -11.69 -1.73
N PRO A 134 13.32 -12.12 -2.43
CA PRO A 134 12.45 -13.17 -1.94
C PRO A 134 13.22 -14.46 -1.66
N PRO A 135 12.88 -15.22 -0.60
CA PRO A 135 13.49 -16.51 -0.31
C PRO A 135 12.89 -17.60 -1.23
N TRP A 136 13.31 -17.60 -2.50
CA TRP A 136 12.62 -18.33 -3.56
C TRP A 136 12.50 -19.84 -3.34
N GLY A 137 13.55 -20.47 -2.81
CA GLY A 137 13.55 -21.90 -2.49
C GLY A 137 12.88 -22.17 -1.14
N ALA A 138 13.27 -21.44 -0.10
CA ALA A 138 12.74 -21.66 1.26
C ALA A 138 11.23 -21.38 1.38
N HIS A 139 10.66 -20.54 0.51
CA HIS A 139 9.21 -20.29 0.43
C HIS A 139 8.51 -21.11 -0.67
N ASN A 140 9.17 -22.12 -1.23
CA ASN A 140 8.63 -23.04 -2.23
C ASN A 140 8.07 -22.33 -3.48
N ILE A 141 8.74 -21.26 -3.94
CA ILE A 141 8.41 -20.58 -5.19
C ILE A 141 9.11 -21.28 -6.38
N PHE A 142 10.35 -21.69 -6.16
CA PHE A 142 11.10 -22.56 -7.06
C PHE A 142 11.50 -23.85 -6.35
N THR A 143 11.47 -24.96 -7.08
CA THR A 143 12.05 -26.22 -6.64
C THR A 143 13.59 -26.15 -6.69
N LYS A 144 14.26 -27.10 -6.05
CA LYS A 144 15.73 -27.17 -6.11
C LYS A 144 16.24 -27.32 -7.54
N ASP A 145 15.59 -28.14 -8.37
CA ASP A 145 16.04 -28.34 -9.76
C ASP A 145 15.81 -27.10 -10.63
N GLU A 146 14.71 -26.37 -10.41
CA GLU A 146 14.51 -25.06 -11.06
C GLU A 146 15.57 -24.04 -10.64
N ILE A 147 16.01 -24.04 -9.38
CA ILE A 147 17.10 -23.17 -8.94
C ILE A 147 18.43 -23.61 -9.58
N LYS A 148 18.68 -24.91 -9.75
CA LYS A 148 19.85 -25.39 -10.51
C LYS A 148 19.83 -24.89 -11.95
N ASP A 149 18.69 -24.91 -12.61
CA ASP A 149 18.53 -24.38 -13.96
C ASP A 149 18.81 -22.87 -14.01
N ILE A 150 18.33 -22.11 -13.03
CA ILE A 150 18.62 -20.68 -12.90
C ILE A 150 20.13 -20.46 -12.70
N VAL A 151 20.79 -21.20 -11.81
CA VAL A 151 22.24 -21.07 -11.59
C VAL A 151 23.02 -21.41 -12.87
N ALA A 152 22.64 -22.48 -13.57
CA ALA A 152 23.25 -22.85 -14.85
C ALA A 152 23.12 -21.72 -15.87
N TYR A 153 21.96 -21.06 -15.96
CA TYR A 153 21.78 -19.87 -16.79
C TYR A 153 22.68 -18.70 -16.36
N LEU A 154 22.66 -18.35 -15.07
CA LEU A 154 23.45 -17.22 -14.54
C LEU A 154 24.95 -17.40 -14.78
N GLN A 155 25.48 -18.62 -14.70
CA GLN A 155 26.89 -18.90 -15.01
C GLN A 155 27.24 -18.67 -16.48
N THR A 156 26.26 -18.70 -17.41
CA THR A 156 26.53 -18.37 -18.82
C THR A 156 26.71 -16.86 -19.05
N LEU A 157 26.33 -16.02 -18.09
CA LEU A 157 26.28 -14.57 -18.22
C LEU A 157 27.66 -13.94 -17.93
N THR A 158 28.43 -13.68 -18.98
CA THR A 158 29.80 -13.17 -18.88
C THR A 158 30.02 -11.82 -19.57
N LYS A 159 28.95 -11.20 -20.08
CA LYS A 159 29.03 -9.95 -20.87
C LYS A 159 28.05 -8.90 -20.36
N PRO A 160 28.42 -7.61 -20.34
CA PRO A 160 27.49 -6.56 -19.95
C PRO A 160 26.27 -6.55 -20.88
N VAL A 161 25.09 -6.22 -20.34
CA VAL A 161 23.94 -5.88 -21.18
C VAL A 161 24.26 -4.59 -21.93
N ASN A 162 24.17 -4.65 -23.25
CA ASN A 162 24.12 -3.44 -24.06
C ASN A 162 22.66 -3.04 -24.19
N PHE A 163 22.27 -1.91 -23.61
CA PHE A 163 20.95 -1.36 -23.83
C PHE A 163 20.86 -0.89 -25.28
N ASP A 164 19.78 -1.27 -25.95
CA ASP A 164 19.44 -0.74 -27.27
C ASP A 164 19.14 0.77 -27.17
N LEU A 165 19.23 1.48 -28.30
CA LEU A 165 19.00 2.93 -28.39
C LEU A 165 17.57 3.38 -27.98
N HIS A 166 16.69 2.43 -27.65
CA HIS A 166 15.40 2.69 -27.03
C HIS A 166 15.57 2.82 -25.51
N ASN A 167 15.68 4.08 -25.09
CA ASN A 167 16.04 4.56 -23.76
C ASN A 167 15.32 3.88 -22.56
N ASP A 168 14.18 3.24 -22.77
CA ASP A 168 13.38 2.67 -21.70
C ASP A 168 13.92 1.33 -21.17
N ASN A 169 14.79 0.62 -21.89
CA ASN A 169 15.38 -0.61 -21.35
C ASN A 169 16.49 -0.34 -20.34
N ASN A 170 17.13 0.83 -20.39
CA ASN A 170 18.13 1.26 -19.40
C ASN A 170 17.47 1.97 -18.22
N PRO A 171 17.34 1.34 -17.02
CA PRO A 171 16.69 1.98 -15.88
C PRO A 171 17.38 3.26 -15.42
N ALA A 172 18.69 3.41 -15.69
CA ALA A 172 19.45 4.61 -15.32
C ALA A 172 19.17 5.81 -16.24
N ALA A 173 18.61 5.57 -17.44
CA ALA A 173 18.33 6.61 -18.42
C ALA A 173 16.83 6.89 -18.60
N ARG A 174 15.97 6.12 -17.93
CA ARG A 174 14.52 6.40 -17.82
C ARG A 174 14.26 7.72 -17.10
N HIS A 175 13.29 8.46 -17.61
CA HIS A 175 12.76 9.63 -16.92
C HIS A 175 11.97 9.21 -15.67
N GLU A 176 12.31 9.80 -14.53
CA GLU A 176 11.49 9.71 -13.31
C GLU A 176 10.09 10.26 -13.60
N PRO A 177 9.01 9.50 -13.38
CA PRO A 177 7.66 9.96 -13.67
C PRO A 177 7.33 11.20 -12.83
N THR A 178 6.95 12.27 -13.50
CA THR A 178 6.40 13.47 -12.88
C THR A 178 4.90 13.52 -13.16
N GLU A 179 4.10 13.81 -12.14
CA GLU A 179 2.67 14.05 -12.32
C GLU A 179 2.47 15.54 -12.61
N THR A 180 2.25 15.88 -13.87
CA THR A 180 2.12 17.27 -14.33
C THR A 180 0.66 17.71 -14.46
N ARG A 181 -0.29 16.80 -14.32
CA ARG A 181 -1.72 17.10 -14.40
C ARG A 181 -2.20 17.89 -13.19
N ASP A 182 -3.13 18.81 -13.41
CA ASP A 182 -3.90 19.41 -12.34
C ASP A 182 -4.92 18.38 -11.84
N ASN A 183 -4.71 17.90 -10.61
CA ASN A 183 -5.60 16.89 -10.04
C ASN A 183 -7.00 17.44 -9.71
N LEU A 184 -7.20 18.76 -9.70
CA LEU A 184 -8.49 19.38 -9.42
C LEU A 184 -9.19 19.88 -10.70
N ASP A 185 -8.57 19.72 -11.87
CA ASP A 185 -9.23 20.00 -13.16
C ASP A 185 -10.16 18.83 -13.54
N PRO A 186 -11.48 19.06 -13.68
CA PRO A 186 -12.43 18.01 -14.08
C PRO A 186 -12.22 17.46 -15.50
N PHE A 187 -11.52 18.18 -16.37
CA PHE A 187 -11.18 17.70 -17.71
C PHE A 187 -9.95 16.77 -17.71
N GLU A 188 -9.08 16.88 -16.70
CA GLU A 188 -7.90 16.03 -16.55
C GLU A 188 -8.12 14.86 -15.58
N ASN A 189 -8.91 15.08 -14.53
CA ASN A 189 -9.16 14.11 -13.47
C ASN A 189 -10.63 13.64 -13.44
N PRO A 190 -10.94 12.44 -13.98
CA PRO A 190 -12.28 11.87 -13.96
C PRO A 190 -12.89 11.71 -12.56
N SER A 191 -12.07 11.68 -11.50
CA SER A 191 -12.59 11.58 -10.13
C SER A 191 -13.21 12.87 -9.59
N MET A 192 -13.07 14.00 -10.30
CA MET A 192 -13.78 15.23 -9.94
C MET A 192 -15.30 15.05 -9.96
N PHE A 193 -15.84 14.13 -10.78
CA PHE A 193 -17.26 13.74 -10.71
C PHE A 193 -17.69 13.25 -9.31
N SER A 194 -16.78 12.65 -8.55
CA SER A 194 -17.08 12.19 -7.18
C SER A 194 -17.23 13.34 -6.18
N VAL A 195 -16.75 14.55 -6.51
CA VAL A 195 -17.01 15.75 -5.72
C VAL A 195 -18.49 16.11 -5.84
N ASP A 196 -19.01 16.19 -7.07
CA ASP A 196 -20.44 16.50 -7.34
C ASP A 196 -21.36 15.43 -6.75
N LEU A 197 -21.05 14.15 -6.95
CA LEU A 197 -21.81 13.05 -6.35
C LEU A 197 -21.77 13.10 -4.82
N GLY A 198 -20.62 13.44 -4.23
CA GLY A 198 -20.48 13.57 -2.79
C GLY A 198 -21.32 14.72 -2.23
N GLU A 199 -21.39 15.86 -2.93
CA GLU A 199 -22.26 16.98 -2.58
C GLU A 199 -23.75 16.61 -2.66
N GLU A 200 -24.16 15.93 -3.73
CA GLU A 200 -25.54 15.44 -3.90
C GLU A 200 -25.93 14.48 -2.75
N LEU A 201 -25.07 13.50 -2.46
CA LEU A 201 -25.29 12.54 -1.36
C LEU A 201 -25.33 13.24 0.00
N PHE A 202 -24.58 14.32 0.17
CA PHE A 202 -24.58 15.10 1.40
C PHE A 202 -25.93 15.78 1.65
N ALA A 203 -26.59 16.24 0.58
CA ALA A 203 -27.92 16.85 0.61
C ALA A 203 -29.06 15.81 0.70
N THR A 204 -28.83 14.59 0.19
CA THR A 204 -29.84 13.54 0.08
C THR A 204 -30.29 13.02 1.45
N ALA A 205 -31.61 12.95 1.65
CA ALA A 205 -32.20 12.38 2.85
C ALA A 205 -32.08 10.84 2.87
N GLY A 206 -31.61 10.30 3.99
CA GLY A 206 -31.60 8.86 4.24
C GLY A 206 -32.97 8.33 4.70
N PRO A 207 -33.06 7.01 5.01
CA PRO A 207 -34.28 6.37 5.51
C PRO A 207 -34.96 7.03 6.71
N THR A 208 -34.22 7.76 7.56
CA THR A 208 -34.81 8.50 8.70
C THR A 208 -35.40 9.86 8.32
N GLY A 209 -35.35 10.24 7.03
CA GLY A 209 -35.77 11.56 6.54
C GLY A 209 -34.76 12.68 6.82
N LYS A 210 -33.62 12.38 7.44
CA LYS A 210 -32.52 13.32 7.67
C LYS A 210 -31.42 13.15 6.63
N SER A 211 -30.76 14.23 6.25
CA SER A 211 -29.54 14.24 5.43
C SER A 211 -28.34 14.75 6.24
N CYS A 212 -27.12 14.55 5.73
CA CYS A 212 -25.94 15.15 6.35
C CYS A 212 -26.12 16.68 6.44
N GLN A 213 -26.62 17.30 5.36
CA GLN A 213 -26.93 18.73 5.30
C GLN A 213 -27.94 19.19 6.36
N SER A 214 -28.96 18.39 6.67
CA SER A 214 -29.95 18.77 7.67
C SER A 214 -29.37 19.01 9.07
N CYS A 215 -28.23 18.38 9.41
CA CYS A 215 -27.52 18.57 10.67
C CYS A 215 -26.29 19.48 10.56
N HIS A 216 -25.70 19.60 9.36
CA HIS A 216 -24.39 20.20 9.14
C HIS A 216 -24.40 21.42 8.22
N ALA A 217 -25.55 21.91 7.75
CA ALA A 217 -25.64 23.04 6.82
C ALA A 217 -24.86 24.28 7.29
N GLN A 218 -24.82 24.55 8.60
CA GLN A 218 -24.06 25.66 9.18
C GLN A 218 -22.53 25.51 9.12
N ASP A 219 -22.04 24.32 8.77
CA ASP A 219 -20.62 23.95 8.77
C ASP A 219 -20.03 23.86 7.34
N ILE A 220 -20.85 24.06 6.28
CA ILE A 220 -20.48 23.97 4.85
C ILE A 220 -20.77 25.31 4.16
N PRO A 221 -20.32 25.50 2.91
CA PRO A 221 -19.45 26.60 2.57
C PRO A 221 -20.14 27.97 2.75
N LYS A 222 -19.48 28.89 3.46
CA LYS A 222 -19.62 30.37 3.50
C LYS A 222 -18.99 30.88 4.81
N ASN A 223 -17.67 30.69 4.95
CA ASN A 223 -16.83 31.26 6.02
C ASN A 223 -16.94 30.61 7.43
N LYS A 224 -17.03 29.28 7.57
CA LYS A 224 -16.94 28.62 8.90
C LYS A 224 -16.03 27.38 8.94
N LYS A 225 -15.17 27.36 9.95
CA LYS A 225 -13.91 26.60 10.10
C LYS A 225 -14.01 25.06 10.16
N LYS A 226 -15.20 24.46 10.33
CA LYS A 226 -15.28 23.03 10.73
C LYS A 226 -14.98 22.08 9.58
N PHE A 227 -15.79 22.02 8.51
CA PHE A 227 -15.47 21.11 7.40
C PHE A 227 -14.24 21.53 6.60
N THR A 228 -13.90 22.83 6.63
CA THR A 228 -12.66 23.32 6.03
C THR A 228 -11.40 22.84 6.76
N THR A 229 -11.48 22.26 7.95
CA THR A 229 -10.30 21.74 8.70
C THR A 229 -10.46 20.30 9.18
N TRP A 230 -11.68 19.78 9.30
CA TRP A 230 -11.97 18.49 9.91
C TRP A 230 -11.21 17.34 9.24
N ALA A 231 -11.24 17.26 7.90
CA ALA A 231 -10.60 16.16 7.18
C ALA A 231 -9.07 16.17 7.34
N ALA A 232 -8.44 17.34 7.54
CA ALA A 232 -7.02 17.47 7.86
C ALA A 232 -6.66 16.93 9.25
N THR A 233 -7.63 16.75 10.14
CA THR A 233 -7.42 16.16 11.48
C THR A 233 -7.69 14.65 11.53
N MET A 234 -8.04 14.02 10.40
CA MET A 234 -8.32 12.58 10.30
C MET A 234 -7.12 11.82 9.70
N PRO A 235 -6.93 10.53 10.06
CA PRO A 235 -7.77 9.67 10.91
C PRO A 235 -7.61 9.92 12.42
N LYS A 236 -8.55 9.40 13.22
CA LYS A 236 -8.56 9.54 14.70
C LYS A 236 -8.82 8.23 15.43
N PHE A 237 -8.39 8.16 16.68
CA PHE A 237 -8.73 7.05 17.57
C PHE A 237 -10.19 7.15 18.05
N GLU A 238 -10.94 6.06 17.91
CA GLU A 238 -12.31 5.91 18.40
C GLU A 238 -12.32 4.88 19.54
N THR A 239 -12.47 5.39 20.76
CA THR A 239 -12.36 4.64 22.01
C THR A 239 -13.39 3.52 22.12
N ARG A 240 -14.62 3.72 21.60
CA ARG A 240 -15.68 2.71 21.64
C ARG A 240 -15.40 1.52 20.73
N LEU A 241 -14.60 1.73 19.67
CA LEU A 241 -14.17 0.68 18.74
C LEU A 241 -12.74 0.18 19.04
N ASN A 242 -12.04 0.84 19.96
CA ASN A 242 -10.64 0.58 20.32
C ASN A 242 -9.71 0.51 19.09
N LYS A 243 -9.87 1.43 18.13
CA LYS A 243 -9.06 1.48 16.90
C LYS A 243 -9.05 2.86 16.26
N ILE A 244 -8.11 3.06 15.34
CA ILE A 244 -8.09 4.21 14.44
C ILE A 244 -9.16 4.04 13.35
N ILE A 245 -9.99 5.05 13.16
CA ILE A 245 -10.94 5.13 12.04
C ILE A 245 -10.61 6.30 11.11
N GLY A 246 -10.59 6.01 9.81
CA GLY A 246 -10.45 7.00 8.74
C GLY A 246 -11.81 7.58 8.34
N ILE A 247 -11.80 8.47 7.35
CA ILE A 247 -13.01 9.18 6.90
C ILE A 247 -14.02 8.21 6.29
N GLU A 248 -13.57 7.23 5.49
CA GLU A 248 -14.43 6.24 4.83
C GLU A 248 -15.21 5.38 5.83
N GLU A 249 -14.54 4.91 6.89
CA GLU A 249 -15.18 4.15 7.96
C GLU A 249 -16.09 5.06 8.81
N PHE A 250 -15.65 6.29 9.11
CA PHE A 250 -16.47 7.27 9.82
C PHE A 250 -17.79 7.55 9.09
N VAL A 251 -17.74 7.83 7.77
CA VAL A 251 -18.92 8.06 6.94
C VAL A 251 -19.87 6.86 7.00
N THR A 252 -19.33 5.64 6.89
CA THR A 252 -20.14 4.42 6.94
C THR A 252 -20.93 4.34 8.25
N ARG A 253 -20.24 4.53 9.39
CA ARG A 253 -20.82 4.36 10.73
C ARG A 253 -21.72 5.51 11.13
N HIS A 254 -21.32 6.74 10.81
CA HIS A 254 -22.06 7.94 11.19
C HIS A 254 -23.35 8.09 10.38
N ALA A 255 -23.31 7.85 9.07
CA ALA A 255 -24.50 7.92 8.22
C ALA A 255 -25.54 6.88 8.65
N LEU A 256 -25.12 5.65 8.91
CA LEU A 256 -26.05 4.61 9.35
C LEU A 256 -26.71 4.95 10.69
N ALA A 257 -25.96 5.47 11.66
CA ALA A 257 -26.50 5.83 12.97
C ALA A 257 -27.42 7.06 12.99
N THR A 258 -27.31 7.96 12.00
CA THR A 258 -28.02 9.27 12.04
C THR A 258 -29.07 9.41 10.95
N THR A 259 -28.76 9.01 9.73
CA THR A 259 -29.66 9.10 8.57
C THR A 259 -30.27 7.75 8.18
N GLY A 260 -29.73 6.65 8.71
CA GLY A 260 -30.08 5.28 8.31
C GLY A 260 -29.49 4.87 6.96
N ALA A 261 -28.73 5.74 6.29
CA ALA A 261 -28.18 5.45 4.98
C ALA A 261 -26.97 4.52 5.06
N GLU A 262 -26.95 3.48 4.23
CA GLU A 262 -25.83 2.54 4.14
C GLU A 262 -24.83 2.96 3.07
N TYR A 263 -23.68 3.48 3.50
CA TYR A 263 -22.55 3.82 2.64
C TYR A 263 -21.34 2.97 2.99
N LEU A 264 -21.37 1.69 2.61
CA LEU A 264 -20.28 0.74 2.89
C LEU A 264 -18.94 1.27 2.37
N SER A 265 -17.88 1.11 3.17
CA SER A 265 -16.51 1.46 2.80
C SER A 265 -16.13 0.82 1.46
N GLN A 266 -15.40 1.57 0.63
CA GLN A 266 -15.03 1.19 -0.74
C GLN A 266 -16.18 1.13 -1.77
N SER A 267 -17.43 1.43 -1.37
CA SER A 267 -18.50 1.69 -2.34
C SER A 267 -18.32 3.08 -2.98
N GLU A 268 -18.85 3.25 -4.19
CA GLU A 268 -18.81 4.52 -4.92
C GLU A 268 -19.38 5.68 -4.08
N LYS A 269 -20.54 5.48 -3.45
CA LYS A 269 -21.19 6.50 -2.60
C LYS A 269 -20.35 6.87 -1.38
N ASN A 270 -19.70 5.89 -0.74
CA ASN A 270 -18.81 6.14 0.38
C ASN A 270 -17.56 6.92 -0.04
N ILE A 271 -16.92 6.50 -1.15
CA ILE A 271 -15.75 7.17 -1.70
C ILE A 271 -16.10 8.60 -2.12
N ALA A 272 -17.26 8.84 -2.73
CA ALA A 272 -17.71 10.16 -3.14
C ALA A 272 -17.91 11.10 -1.94
N LEU A 273 -18.60 10.66 -0.88
CA LEU A 273 -18.70 11.43 0.36
C LEU A 273 -17.32 11.70 0.99
N ALA A 274 -16.45 10.70 1.01
CA ALA A 274 -15.11 10.84 1.57
C ALA A 274 -14.20 11.79 0.75
N ILE A 275 -14.37 11.84 -0.57
CA ILE A 275 -13.75 12.82 -1.47
C ILE A 275 -14.32 14.20 -1.18
N TYR A 276 -15.64 14.38 -1.17
CA TYR A 276 -16.27 15.67 -0.94
C TYR A 276 -15.83 16.30 0.39
N LEU A 277 -15.81 15.50 1.48
CA LEU A 277 -15.36 15.98 2.79
C LEU A 277 -13.88 16.39 2.81
N ARG A 278 -13.02 15.73 2.04
CA ARG A 278 -11.61 16.13 1.89
C ARG A 278 -11.46 17.33 0.95
N TYR A 279 -12.24 17.40 -0.12
CA TYR A 279 -12.27 18.50 -1.08
C TYR A 279 -12.59 19.84 -0.39
N LEU A 280 -13.57 19.85 0.53
CA LEU A 280 -13.89 21.01 1.36
C LEU A 280 -12.72 21.49 2.23
N ALA A 281 -11.75 20.61 2.53
CA ALA A 281 -10.56 20.88 3.32
C ALA A 281 -9.28 20.97 2.49
N ASN A 282 -9.36 20.99 1.16
CA ASN A 282 -8.19 21.18 0.30
C ASN A 282 -7.48 22.49 0.66
N GLY A 283 -6.15 22.50 0.53
CA GLY A 283 -5.34 23.65 0.94
C GLY A 283 -4.97 23.67 2.43
N GLN A 284 -5.59 22.83 3.27
CA GLN A 284 -5.17 22.68 4.67
C GLN A 284 -3.96 21.76 4.82
N ALA A 285 -3.06 22.13 5.73
CA ALA A 285 -2.03 21.22 6.21
C ALA A 285 -2.65 20.05 6.98
N ILE A 286 -2.12 18.84 6.79
CA ILE A 286 -2.50 17.68 7.59
C ILE A 286 -2.08 17.92 9.04
N ALA A 287 -3.04 17.94 9.96
CA ALA A 287 -2.91 18.42 11.33
C ALA A 287 -3.56 17.45 12.33
N ILE A 288 -3.06 16.21 12.36
CA ILE A 288 -3.47 15.18 13.32
C ILE A 288 -2.66 15.35 14.62
N SER A 289 -3.29 15.55 15.78
CA SER A 289 -2.55 15.56 17.04
C SER A 289 -2.02 14.18 17.36
N LYS A 290 -0.90 14.20 18.07
CA LYS A 290 -0.19 13.00 18.55
C LYS A 290 -0.08 13.05 20.07
N SER A 291 -0.89 13.87 20.73
CA SER A 291 -0.80 14.16 22.16
C SER A 291 -1.32 13.01 23.03
N ASP A 292 -2.33 12.27 22.56
CA ASP A 292 -2.92 11.20 23.34
C ASP A 292 -2.15 9.87 23.18
N ALA A 293 -2.19 9.05 24.23
CA ALA A 293 -1.45 7.80 24.29
C ALA A 293 -1.95 6.74 23.29
N ASN A 294 -3.25 6.75 22.95
CA ASN A 294 -3.85 5.79 22.05
C ASN A 294 -3.38 6.02 20.61
N THR A 295 -3.35 7.28 20.18
CA THR A 295 -2.77 7.72 18.90
C THR A 295 -1.29 7.40 18.81
N GLN A 296 -0.50 7.69 19.85
CA GLN A 296 0.92 7.34 19.88
C GLN A 296 1.15 5.83 19.77
N ALA A 297 0.33 5.03 20.47
CA ALA A 297 0.38 3.57 20.37
C ALA A 297 0.03 3.09 18.95
N ALA A 298 -0.99 3.67 18.31
CA ALA A 298 -1.36 3.36 16.93
C ALA A 298 -0.25 3.70 15.93
N ILE A 299 0.38 4.87 16.06
CA ILE A 299 1.53 5.27 15.22
C ILE A 299 2.69 4.27 15.40
N LYS A 300 2.96 3.81 16.63
CA LYS A 300 4.01 2.82 16.90
C LYS A 300 3.69 1.46 16.26
N ARG A 301 2.42 1.01 16.31
CA ARG A 301 1.95 -0.20 15.62
C ARG A 301 2.05 -0.04 14.10
N GLY A 302 1.63 1.09 13.55
CA GLY A 302 1.75 1.40 12.13
C GLY A 302 3.20 1.35 11.62
N ASN A 303 4.14 1.91 12.37
CA ASN A 303 5.58 1.80 12.06
C ASN A 303 6.06 0.33 12.03
N ALA A 304 5.62 -0.48 13.00
CA ALA A 304 5.95 -1.90 13.03
C ALA A 304 5.37 -2.65 11.83
N LEU A 305 4.12 -2.35 11.45
CA LEU A 305 3.46 -2.91 10.27
C LEU A 305 4.19 -2.53 8.97
N MET A 306 4.70 -1.31 8.85
CA MET A 306 5.48 -0.86 7.68
C MET A 306 6.79 -1.64 7.48
N LYS A 307 7.34 -2.21 8.55
CA LYS A 307 8.58 -3.03 8.55
C LYS A 307 8.31 -4.53 8.47
N ARG A 308 7.05 -4.93 8.59
CA ARG A 308 6.66 -6.33 8.69
C ARG A 308 6.73 -7.01 7.33
N LYS A 309 7.52 -8.08 7.23
CA LYS A 309 7.56 -8.93 6.04
C LYS A 309 6.30 -9.78 5.96
N ILE A 310 5.55 -9.67 4.87
CA ILE A 310 4.30 -10.40 4.62
C ILE A 310 4.32 -11.13 3.28
N GLY A 311 3.40 -12.09 3.14
CA GLY A 311 3.17 -12.87 1.93
C GLY A 311 4.28 -13.85 1.58
N GLN A 312 4.03 -14.63 0.53
CA GLN A 312 5.00 -15.61 0.05
C GLN A 312 6.32 -14.96 -0.40
N LEU A 313 6.31 -13.71 -0.86
CA LEU A 313 7.53 -13.01 -1.27
C LEU A 313 8.35 -12.45 -0.11
N ASN A 314 7.83 -12.48 1.13
CA ASN A 314 8.50 -11.99 2.33
C ASN A 314 8.95 -10.52 2.21
N LEU A 315 8.03 -9.64 1.80
CA LEU A 315 8.29 -8.22 1.58
C LEU A 315 7.50 -7.36 2.56
N ALA A 316 8.08 -6.23 2.96
CA ALA A 316 7.46 -5.18 3.76
C ALA A 316 7.25 -3.91 2.92
N CYS A 317 6.38 -3.01 3.38
CA CYS A 317 6.16 -1.71 2.72
C CYS A 317 7.48 -0.95 2.53
N LEU A 318 8.34 -0.93 3.57
CA LEU A 318 9.63 -0.24 3.54
C LEU A 318 10.72 -0.94 2.72
N ASP A 319 10.52 -2.18 2.27
CA ASP A 319 11.45 -2.80 1.32
C ASP A 319 11.38 -2.11 -0.04
N CYS A 320 10.17 -1.79 -0.49
CA CYS A 320 9.93 -1.13 -1.78
C CYS A 320 9.90 0.40 -1.66
N HIS A 321 9.20 0.93 -0.66
CA HIS A 321 8.99 2.38 -0.50
C HIS A 321 10.00 3.05 0.44
N GLY A 322 10.98 2.30 0.94
CA GLY A 322 12.11 2.80 1.73
C GLY A 322 13.44 2.39 1.11
N ILE A 323 13.89 1.16 1.37
CA ILE A 323 15.18 0.60 0.92
C ILE A 323 15.35 0.71 -0.60
N SER A 324 14.28 0.42 -1.34
CA SER A 324 14.27 0.43 -2.81
C SER A 324 13.53 1.62 -3.40
N ALA A 325 13.26 2.66 -2.60
CA ALA A 325 12.60 3.87 -3.09
C ALA A 325 13.43 4.55 -4.18
N ASN A 326 12.75 5.27 -5.06
CA ASN A 326 13.32 6.02 -6.18
C ASN A 326 14.10 5.15 -7.17
N ARG A 327 13.66 3.89 -7.29
CA ARG A 327 14.18 2.89 -8.23
C ARG A 327 13.04 2.29 -9.03
N TRP A 328 13.42 1.57 -10.07
CA TRP A 328 12.51 0.90 -10.98
C TRP A 328 12.31 -0.55 -10.57
N ILE A 329 11.05 -0.96 -10.41
CA ILE A 329 10.64 -2.36 -10.42
C ILE A 329 9.96 -2.64 -11.76
N ARG A 330 10.68 -3.31 -12.66
CA ARG A 330 10.40 -3.23 -14.10
C ARG A 330 10.19 -1.79 -14.59
N GLY A 331 9.16 -1.51 -15.38
CA GLY A 331 8.79 -0.17 -15.82
C GLY A 331 8.03 0.66 -14.79
N GLN A 332 7.86 0.18 -13.55
CA GLN A 332 7.18 0.93 -12.50
C GLN A 332 8.19 1.62 -11.58
N TYR A 333 8.06 2.93 -11.44
CA TYR A 333 8.86 3.72 -10.50
C TYR A 333 8.33 3.56 -9.07
N LEU A 334 9.22 3.23 -8.13
CA LEU A 334 8.90 3.07 -6.71
C LEU A 334 9.01 4.40 -5.99
N ALA A 335 7.87 5.11 -5.85
CA ALA A 335 7.82 6.31 -5.02
C ALA A 335 8.17 6.02 -3.56
N SER A 336 8.86 6.95 -2.91
CA SER A 336 9.05 6.96 -1.45
C SER A 336 7.71 7.05 -0.71
N THR A 337 7.70 6.70 0.58
CA THR A 337 6.51 6.86 1.43
C THR A 337 6.11 8.33 1.69
N SER A 338 7.00 9.29 1.39
CA SER A 338 6.69 10.73 1.51
C SER A 338 5.70 11.18 0.44
N GLY A 339 4.64 11.90 0.81
CA GLY A 339 3.61 12.36 -0.14
C GLY A 339 2.65 11.26 -0.63
N MET A 340 2.55 10.14 0.11
CA MET A 340 1.69 9.01 -0.30
C MET A 340 0.27 9.09 0.24
N TYR A 341 -0.07 10.05 1.11
CA TYR A 341 -1.38 10.12 1.79
C TYR A 341 -2.23 11.34 1.37
N ASP A 342 -1.58 12.47 1.14
CA ASP A 342 -2.16 13.81 0.93
C ASP A 342 -3.12 13.94 -0.27
N HIS A 343 -3.02 13.02 -1.23
CA HIS A 343 -3.86 12.98 -2.44
C HIS A 343 -4.87 11.82 -2.46
N PHE A 344 -5.11 11.13 -1.33
CA PHE A 344 -6.09 10.04 -1.26
C PHE A 344 -7.46 10.53 -0.75
N PRO A 345 -8.59 10.03 -1.32
CA PRO A 345 -8.69 9.07 -2.43
C PRO A 345 -8.18 9.58 -3.77
N THR A 346 -7.63 8.67 -4.59
CA THR A 346 -6.97 9.00 -5.86
C THR A 346 -7.52 8.19 -7.03
N TYR A 347 -7.66 8.82 -8.20
CA TYR A 347 -7.98 8.14 -9.45
C TYR A 347 -6.75 7.41 -9.98
N ARG A 348 -6.91 6.10 -10.21
CA ARG A 348 -5.87 5.21 -10.76
C ARG A 348 -6.03 5.09 -12.27
N THR A 349 -5.18 5.76 -13.04
CA THR A 349 -5.29 5.78 -14.51
C THR A 349 -5.09 4.40 -15.12
N SER A 350 -4.23 3.57 -14.54
CA SER A 350 -4.03 2.18 -14.98
C SER A 350 -5.24 1.26 -14.78
N ARG A 351 -6.24 1.70 -14.02
CA ARG A 351 -7.38 0.89 -13.59
C ARG A 351 -8.74 1.51 -13.93
N GLY A 352 -8.78 2.80 -14.22
CA GLY A 352 -10.03 3.52 -14.47
C GLY A 352 -10.95 3.57 -13.25
N GLU A 353 -10.40 3.59 -12.03
CA GLU A 353 -11.18 3.56 -10.78
C GLU A 353 -10.54 4.39 -9.68
N ILE A 354 -11.34 4.82 -8.71
CA ILE A 354 -10.88 5.57 -7.53
C ILE A 354 -10.50 4.60 -6.42
N TRP A 355 -9.34 4.83 -5.81
CA TRP A 355 -8.87 4.08 -4.66
C TRP A 355 -8.72 4.98 -3.45
N ASP A 356 -9.32 4.58 -2.33
CA ASP A 356 -8.90 5.05 -1.01
C ASP A 356 -7.56 4.40 -0.59
N ILE A 357 -6.98 4.93 0.48
CA ILE A 357 -5.68 4.48 0.97
C ILE A 357 -5.69 3.02 1.46
N ARG A 358 -6.81 2.54 2.01
CA ARG A 358 -6.92 1.16 2.50
C ARG A 358 -7.03 0.17 1.34
N LYS A 359 -7.70 0.54 0.24
CA LYS A 359 -7.71 -0.21 -1.02
C LYS A 359 -6.30 -0.31 -1.62
N ARG A 360 -5.49 0.73 -1.47
CA ARG A 360 -4.06 0.71 -1.83
C ARG A 360 -3.26 -0.28 -0.97
N PHE A 361 -3.46 -0.32 0.35
CA PHE A 361 -2.81 -1.31 1.23
C PHE A 361 -3.19 -2.75 0.84
N GLN A 362 -4.48 -3.00 0.60
CA GLN A 362 -4.93 -4.30 0.13
C GLN A 362 -4.23 -4.70 -1.17
N TRP A 363 -4.06 -3.78 -2.13
CA TRP A 363 -3.42 -4.11 -3.42
C TRP A 363 -1.92 -4.39 -3.29
N CYS A 364 -1.26 -3.75 -2.32
CA CYS A 364 0.10 -4.10 -1.93
C CYS A 364 0.17 -5.58 -1.53
N ASN A 365 -0.73 -6.02 -0.63
CA ASN A 365 -0.79 -7.40 -0.16
C ASN A 365 -0.97 -8.40 -1.32
N VAL A 366 -1.87 -8.12 -2.27
CA VAL A 366 -2.08 -8.96 -3.46
C VAL A 366 -0.80 -9.11 -4.28
N SER A 367 -0.11 -7.99 -4.51
CA SER A 367 1.10 -7.94 -5.35
C SER A 367 2.24 -8.81 -4.81
N ILE A 368 2.28 -9.02 -3.49
CA ILE A 368 3.32 -9.82 -2.82
C ILE A 368 2.81 -11.16 -2.28
N ARG A 369 1.64 -11.61 -2.75
CA ARG A 369 1.04 -12.90 -2.37
C ARG A 369 0.80 -13.01 -0.86
N ALA A 370 0.14 -12.00 -0.30
CA ALA A 370 -0.31 -11.97 1.09
C ALA A 370 -1.84 -11.92 1.16
N ASN A 371 -2.40 -12.47 2.23
CA ASN A 371 -3.82 -12.34 2.52
C ASN A 371 -4.17 -10.89 2.89
N GLU A 372 -5.21 -10.37 2.25
CA GLU A 372 -5.75 -9.04 2.47
C GLU A 372 -6.65 -9.00 3.71
N LEU A 373 -6.88 -7.81 4.24
CA LEU A 373 -7.81 -7.58 5.36
C LEU A 373 -9.05 -6.79 4.88
N PRO A 374 -10.18 -6.86 5.60
CA PRO A 374 -11.33 -6.02 5.30
C PRO A 374 -11.03 -4.51 5.50
N PRO A 375 -11.84 -3.60 4.92
CA PRO A 375 -11.59 -2.16 4.95
C PRO A 375 -11.52 -1.56 6.36
N ASP A 376 -12.24 -2.09 7.34
CA ASP A 376 -12.24 -1.59 8.73
C ASP A 376 -11.22 -2.27 9.65
N ALA A 377 -10.31 -3.06 9.09
CA ALA A 377 -9.28 -3.72 9.86
C ALA A 377 -8.43 -2.71 10.65
N PRO A 378 -8.22 -2.91 11.97
CA PRO A 378 -7.46 -1.97 12.79
C PRO A 378 -6.03 -1.75 12.28
N GLU A 379 -5.43 -2.76 11.65
CA GLU A 379 -4.10 -2.68 11.03
C GLU A 379 -4.03 -1.63 9.92
N TYR A 380 -5.11 -1.46 9.15
CA TYR A 380 -5.17 -0.42 8.12
C TYR A 380 -5.34 0.97 8.73
N GLY A 381 -6.07 1.10 9.84
CA GLY A 381 -6.13 2.35 10.60
C GLY A 381 -4.77 2.76 11.17
N ASP A 382 -4.03 1.80 11.75
CA ASP A 382 -2.68 2.03 12.28
C ASP A 382 -1.69 2.44 11.16
N LEU A 383 -1.78 1.82 9.98
CA LEU A 383 -0.99 2.21 8.81
C LEU A 383 -1.35 3.60 8.29
N GLU A 384 -2.65 3.90 8.20
CA GLU A 384 -3.18 5.19 7.73
C GLU A 384 -2.69 6.35 8.61
N ILE A 385 -2.80 6.24 9.94
CA ILE A 385 -2.33 7.30 10.85
C ILE A 385 -0.82 7.44 10.84
N TYR A 386 -0.07 6.35 10.68
CA TYR A 386 1.39 6.41 10.56
C TYR A 386 1.82 7.17 9.30
N LEU A 387 1.18 6.89 8.15
CA LEU A 387 1.44 7.65 6.91
C LEU A 387 1.05 9.12 7.07
N ALA A 388 -0.13 9.40 7.63
CA ALA A 388 -0.64 10.75 7.73
C ALA A 388 0.17 11.64 8.69
N THR A 389 0.82 11.05 9.72
CA THR A 389 1.53 11.83 10.77
C THR A 389 3.03 11.92 10.61
N LEU A 390 3.73 10.86 10.22
CA LEU A 390 5.21 10.83 10.23
C LEU A 390 5.82 10.95 8.84
N LEU A 391 5.07 10.63 7.80
CA LEU A 391 5.57 10.62 6.43
C LEU A 391 4.98 11.75 5.57
N ASN A 392 4.07 12.55 6.14
CA ASN A 392 3.41 13.67 5.48
C ASN A 392 3.33 14.92 6.36
N LEU A 393 4.32 15.11 7.26
CA LEU A 393 4.48 16.37 7.99
C LEU A 393 4.53 17.54 6.99
N ASP A 394 3.75 18.58 7.26
CA ASP A 394 3.67 19.81 6.46
C ASP A 394 3.15 19.64 5.02
N ARG A 395 2.54 18.49 4.70
CA ARG A 395 1.83 18.29 3.43
C ARG A 395 0.41 18.85 3.52
N ILE A 396 -0.07 19.31 2.38
CA ILE A 396 -1.38 19.92 2.21
C ILE A 396 -2.31 18.93 1.53
N LEU A 397 -3.55 18.82 2.00
CA LEU A 397 -4.57 18.03 1.33
C LEU A 397 -4.86 18.57 -0.08
N SER A 398 -4.81 17.69 -1.07
CA SER A 398 -5.24 17.95 -2.45
C SER A 398 -5.96 16.72 -3.01
N VAL A 399 -7.28 16.69 -2.82
CA VAL A 399 -8.14 15.53 -3.09
C VAL A 399 -9.34 15.97 -3.96
N PRO A 400 -9.74 15.19 -4.97
CA PRO A 400 -9.21 13.87 -5.31
C PRO A 400 -7.86 13.93 -6.02
N GLY A 401 -6.99 12.97 -5.73
CA GLY A 401 -5.72 12.84 -6.45
C GLY A 401 -5.91 12.19 -7.82
N ILE A 402 -4.86 12.24 -8.64
CA ILE A 402 -4.73 11.45 -9.87
C ILE A 402 -3.34 10.84 -9.93
N ARG A 403 -3.24 9.52 -10.12
CA ARG A 403 -1.96 8.79 -10.21
C ARG A 403 -2.09 7.58 -11.13
N HIS A 404 -0.94 7.05 -11.58
CA HIS A 404 -0.90 5.84 -12.38
C HIS A 404 -1.37 4.58 -11.65
#